data_AF-A0AAU1VC14-F1
#
_entry.id   AF-A0AAU1VC14-F1
#
_cell.length_a   1.000
_cell.length_b   1.000
_cell.length_c   1.000
_cell.angle_alpha   90.00
_cell.angle_beta   90.00
_cell.angle_gamma   90.00
#
_symmetry.space_group_name_H-M   'P 1'
#
loop_
_entity.id
_entity.type
_entity.pdbx_description
1 polymer ?
#
loop_
_entity_poly.entity_id
_entity_poly.type
_entity_poly.pdbx_seq_one_letter_code
_entity_poly.pdbx_strand_id
1 'polypeptide(L)'
;MPPGHPTRSVLREGSSVASKYEFIDVMRLDTEEYAYSVEFMCGRLGVSRSGYYDWRSRPESATAQRRDELKLLIEKAFDMSDGTYGHRRIQAQLHRWGVTAGLELVRRLMRELGLEPCQPRPKRFSLTQAAAGQVPDLVGRDFTADAPGEKLVGDITYIATGEGWMYLATVIDCCTKEVIGYSMDDHYKTPLISRAIRNAARNTSLSAGAIFHSDRGSNYMSAEFGKTLDRFGLRRSSGRTGICFDNAMAESFFGALKNERVSRVTYLTREAARQDITRYIEFWYNRKTPPLGSGLPPSARSPRRVREVANRCVKTTVRRLSGNFVAPQVCLQPR
;
A
#
# COMPACT_ATOMS: atom_id res chain seq x y z
N MET A 1 0.37 -35.05 63.63
CA MET A 1 0.56 -34.29 62.38
C MET A 1 1.92 -33.64 62.44
N PRO A 2 2.92 -34.06 61.63
CA PRO A 2 4.18 -33.33 61.55
C PRO A 2 3.98 -32.02 60.75
N PRO A 3 4.86 -31.02 60.92
CA PRO A 3 4.68 -29.69 60.33
C PRO A 3 4.89 -29.75 58.81
N GLY A 4 3.96 -29.14 58.06
CA GLY A 4 4.04 -29.03 56.61
C GLY A 4 5.23 -28.15 56.19
N HIS A 5 6.14 -28.73 55.41
CA HIS A 5 7.15 -27.96 54.69
C HIS A 5 6.48 -27.08 53.62
N PRO A 6 6.76 -25.77 53.57
CA PRO A 6 6.24 -24.92 52.52
C PRO A 6 6.92 -25.27 51.20
N THR A 7 6.17 -25.84 50.26
CA THR A 7 6.57 -26.02 48.86
C THR A 7 6.59 -24.65 48.17
N ARG A 8 7.62 -23.85 48.42
CA ARG A 8 7.94 -22.71 47.55
C ARG A 8 8.38 -23.27 46.19
N SER A 9 7.43 -23.34 45.26
CA SER A 9 7.71 -23.54 43.84
C SER A 9 8.34 -22.25 43.31
N VAL A 10 9.51 -22.36 42.67
CA VAL A 10 10.22 -21.22 42.06
C VAL A 10 9.45 -20.67 40.85
N LEU A 11 8.62 -21.51 40.22
CA LEU A 11 7.76 -21.14 39.10
C LEU A 11 6.30 -21.01 39.54
N ARG A 12 5.52 -20.17 38.85
CA ARG A 12 4.07 -20.07 39.06
C ARG A 12 3.40 -21.43 38.89
N GLU A 13 2.37 -21.67 39.69
CA GLU A 13 1.51 -22.85 39.56
C GLU A 13 0.95 -22.94 38.14
N GLY A 14 1.04 -24.11 37.51
CA GLY A 14 0.60 -24.33 36.11
C GLY A 14 1.64 -24.04 35.02
N SER A 15 2.91 -23.76 35.36
CA SER A 15 3.98 -23.59 34.36
C SER A 15 4.14 -24.81 33.43
N SER A 16 4.20 -24.57 32.12
CA SER A 16 4.33 -25.62 31.11
C SER A 16 5.63 -26.42 31.27
N VAL A 17 5.65 -27.67 30.79
CA VAL A 17 6.86 -28.53 30.82
C VAL A 17 8.02 -27.88 30.03
N ALA A 18 7.73 -27.20 28.91
CA ALA A 18 8.72 -26.48 28.13
C ALA A 18 9.34 -25.31 28.92
N SER A 19 8.53 -24.53 29.64
CA SER A 19 9.02 -23.43 30.48
C SER A 19 9.90 -23.92 31.64
N LYS A 20 9.61 -25.11 32.18
CA LYS A 20 10.45 -25.75 33.19
C LYS A 20 11.80 -26.17 32.60
N TYR A 21 11.83 -26.69 31.37
CA TYR A 21 13.08 -27.04 30.69
C TYR A 21 13.90 -25.81 30.28
N GLU A 22 13.25 -24.73 29.84
CA GLU A 22 13.90 -23.45 29.55
C GLU A 22 14.57 -22.85 30.78
N PHE A 23 13.89 -22.87 31.94
CA PHE A 23 14.49 -22.47 33.22
C PHE A 23 15.71 -23.32 33.60
N ILE A 24 15.64 -24.65 33.41
CA ILE A 24 16.79 -25.57 33.65
C ILE A 24 17.97 -25.22 32.73
N ASP A 25 17.70 -24.88 31.47
CA ASP A 25 18.75 -24.55 30.51
C ASP A 25 19.45 -23.22 30.83
N VAL A 26 18.67 -22.19 31.22
CA VAL A 26 19.19 -20.90 31.68
C VAL A 26 20.03 -21.06 32.94
N MET A 27 19.50 -21.74 33.97
CA MET A 27 20.19 -21.88 35.27
C MET A 27 21.42 -22.81 35.22
N ARG A 28 21.51 -23.69 34.20
CA ARG A 28 22.72 -24.49 33.96
C ARG A 28 23.88 -23.64 33.40
N LEU A 29 23.57 -22.55 32.69
CA LEU A 29 24.56 -21.70 32.01
C LEU A 29 25.04 -20.53 32.86
N ASP A 30 24.36 -20.23 33.97
CA ASP A 30 24.70 -19.09 34.83
C ASP A 30 25.93 -19.42 35.70
N THR A 31 27.08 -18.88 35.30
CA THR A 31 28.41 -19.14 35.86
C THR A 31 28.93 -17.95 36.66
N GLU A 32 28.44 -17.77 37.90
CA GLU A 32 29.19 -16.95 38.86
C GLU A 32 29.40 -17.58 40.25
N GLU A 33 28.71 -18.64 40.69
CA GLU A 33 29.18 -19.35 41.91
C GLU A 33 28.56 -20.74 42.18
N TYR A 34 27.36 -21.06 41.70
CA TYR A 34 26.73 -22.38 41.94
C TYR A 34 25.84 -22.81 40.76
N ALA A 35 26.35 -23.68 39.89
CA ALA A 35 25.53 -24.34 38.88
C ALA A 35 24.86 -25.59 39.48
N TYR A 36 23.54 -25.56 39.64
CA TYR A 36 22.79 -26.75 40.04
C TYR A 36 22.84 -27.80 38.94
N SER A 37 22.96 -29.08 39.32
CA SER A 37 22.93 -30.15 38.32
C SER A 37 21.56 -30.22 37.64
N VAL A 38 21.55 -30.57 36.35
CA VAL A 38 20.30 -30.77 35.58
C VAL A 38 19.40 -31.77 36.30
N GLU A 39 19.99 -32.80 36.91
CA GLU A 39 19.28 -33.82 37.68
C GLU A 39 18.59 -33.25 38.92
N PHE A 40 19.29 -32.40 39.69
CA PHE A 40 18.72 -31.71 40.85
C PHE A 40 17.55 -30.82 40.44
N MET A 41 17.71 -30.03 39.38
CA MET A 41 16.65 -29.13 38.91
C MET A 41 15.45 -29.88 38.33
N CYS A 42 15.68 -30.96 37.57
CA CYS A 42 14.61 -31.84 37.07
C CYS A 42 13.81 -32.47 38.21
N GLY A 43 14.49 -32.99 39.23
CA GLY A 43 13.85 -33.55 40.42
C GLY A 43 13.02 -32.51 41.18
N ARG A 44 13.53 -31.28 41.31
CA ARG A 44 12.81 -30.22 42.04
C ARG A 44 11.59 -29.66 41.30
N LEU A 45 11.62 -29.68 39.97
CA LEU A 45 10.55 -29.19 39.09
C LEU A 45 9.55 -30.28 38.65
N GLY A 46 9.81 -31.54 39.01
CA GLY A 46 8.96 -32.68 38.69
C GLY A 46 8.92 -33.00 37.19
N VAL A 47 10.06 -32.91 36.51
CA VAL A 47 10.19 -33.20 35.07
C VAL A 47 11.30 -34.24 34.83
N SER A 48 11.19 -35.03 33.76
CA SER A 48 12.17 -36.09 33.46
C SER A 48 13.45 -35.54 32.83
N ARG A 49 14.60 -36.13 33.21
CA ARG A 49 15.91 -35.83 32.61
C ARG A 49 15.99 -36.17 31.12
N SER A 50 15.43 -37.31 30.70
CA SER A 50 15.36 -37.69 29.27
C SER A 50 14.56 -36.67 28.48
N GLY A 51 13.38 -36.29 28.95
CA GLY A 51 12.56 -35.24 28.32
C GLY A 51 13.24 -33.88 28.22
N TYR A 52 14.12 -33.51 29.15
CA TYR A 52 14.94 -32.29 29.05
C TYR A 52 15.94 -32.36 27.89
N TYR A 53 16.70 -33.46 27.78
CA TYR A 53 17.66 -33.63 26.70
C TYR A 53 16.99 -33.82 25.34
N ASP A 54 15.83 -34.50 25.29
CA ASP A 54 15.00 -34.61 24.10
C ASP A 54 14.45 -33.24 23.68
N TRP A 55 14.00 -32.41 24.63
CA TRP A 55 13.56 -31.04 24.38
C TRP A 55 14.71 -30.16 23.87
N ARG A 56 15.90 -30.26 24.47
CA ARG A 56 17.09 -29.47 24.10
C ARG A 56 17.65 -29.85 22.73
N SER A 57 17.60 -31.13 22.38
CA SER A 57 18.06 -31.63 21.08
C SER A 57 16.97 -31.57 20.01
N ARG A 58 15.73 -31.20 20.39
CA ARG A 58 14.61 -31.16 19.46
C ARG A 58 14.87 -30.09 18.40
N PRO A 59 14.95 -30.45 17.11
CA PRO A 59 15.02 -29.45 16.06
C PRO A 59 13.73 -28.62 16.10
N GLU A 60 13.83 -27.36 15.70
CA GLU A 60 12.65 -26.51 15.54
C GLU A 60 11.61 -27.23 14.66
N SER A 61 10.37 -27.25 15.13
CA SER A 61 9.29 -27.83 14.33
C SER A 61 9.16 -27.07 13.00
N ALA A 62 8.76 -27.76 11.93
CA ALA A 62 8.46 -27.12 10.66
C ALA A 62 7.45 -25.96 10.78
N THR A 63 6.59 -25.99 11.81
CA THR A 63 5.65 -24.90 12.11
C THR A 63 6.35 -23.67 12.68
N ALA A 64 7.35 -23.85 13.54
CA ALA A 64 8.14 -22.75 14.11
C ALA A 64 8.98 -22.08 13.02
N GLN A 65 9.73 -22.87 12.25
CA GLN A 65 10.51 -22.37 11.10
C GLN A 65 9.62 -21.59 10.12
N ARG A 66 8.45 -22.13 9.78
CA ARG A 66 7.50 -21.44 8.88
C ARG A 66 7.00 -20.12 9.47
N ARG A 67 6.79 -20.03 10.79
CA ARG A 67 6.36 -18.79 11.45
C ARG A 67 7.47 -17.74 11.38
N ASP A 68 8.72 -18.12 11.56
CA ASP A 68 9.85 -17.18 11.51
C ASP A 68 10.15 -16.71 10.09
N GLU A 69 10.04 -17.59 9.08
CA GLU A 69 10.02 -17.18 7.67
C GLU A 69 8.91 -16.15 7.39
N LEU A 70 7.70 -16.40 7.91
CA LEU A 70 6.57 -15.48 7.73
C LEU A 70 6.82 -14.15 8.43
N LYS A 71 7.43 -14.13 9.62
CA LYS A 71 7.79 -12.88 10.32
C LYS A 71 8.72 -12.02 9.46
N LEU A 72 9.80 -12.60 8.93
CA LEU A 72 10.75 -11.88 8.06
C LEU A 72 10.06 -11.29 6.82
N LEU A 73 9.16 -12.06 6.20
CA LEU A 73 8.40 -11.57 5.05
C LEU A 73 7.39 -10.48 5.44
N ILE A 74 6.75 -10.60 6.61
CA ILE A 74 5.83 -9.59 7.14
C ILE A 74 6.57 -8.27 7.40
N GLU A 75 7.74 -8.31 8.06
CA GLU A 75 8.59 -7.13 8.29
C GLU A 75 8.99 -6.49 6.97
N LYS A 76 9.54 -7.27 6.04
CA LYS A 76 9.89 -6.79 4.70
C LYS A 76 8.71 -6.13 3.99
N ALA A 77 7.51 -6.73 4.05
CA ALA A 77 6.32 -6.17 3.43
C ALA A 77 5.87 -4.87 4.10
N PHE A 78 6.01 -4.79 5.42
CA PHE A 78 5.68 -3.62 6.22
C PHE A 78 6.64 -2.46 5.93
N ASP A 79 7.95 -2.72 5.94
CA ASP A 79 9.00 -1.74 5.64
C ASP A 79 8.90 -1.23 4.21
N MET A 80 8.68 -2.14 3.25
CA MET A 80 8.45 -1.75 1.87
C MET A 80 7.27 -0.78 1.73
N SER A 81 6.27 -0.87 2.62
CA SER A 81 5.09 0.00 2.68
C SER A 81 5.27 1.26 3.49
N ASP A 82 6.49 1.55 3.95
CA ASP A 82 6.80 2.62 4.89
C ASP A 82 5.93 2.54 6.16
N GLY A 83 5.59 1.33 6.61
CA GLY A 83 4.75 1.10 7.79
C GLY A 83 3.29 1.53 7.67
N THR A 84 2.74 1.55 6.45
CA THR A 84 1.34 1.93 6.19
C THR A 84 0.39 0.73 6.14
N TYR A 85 0.90 -0.46 5.81
CA TYR A 85 0.08 -1.63 5.57
C TYR A 85 -0.33 -2.32 6.87
N GLY A 86 -1.65 -2.44 7.07
CA GLY A 86 -2.21 -3.35 8.07
C GLY A 86 -2.26 -4.81 7.58
N HIS A 87 -2.56 -5.73 8.48
CA HIS A 87 -2.58 -7.19 8.26
C HIS A 87 -3.28 -7.65 6.96
N ARG A 88 -4.41 -7.05 6.55
CA ARG A 88 -5.08 -7.37 5.28
C ARG A 88 -4.21 -7.08 4.05
N ARG A 89 -3.53 -5.93 4.03
CA ARG A 89 -2.67 -5.52 2.92
C ARG A 89 -1.35 -6.28 2.91
N ILE A 90 -0.81 -6.60 4.09
CA ILE A 90 0.35 -7.49 4.24
C ILE A 90 0.02 -8.88 3.71
N GLN A 91 -1.10 -9.48 4.09
CA GLN A 91 -1.54 -10.78 3.57
C GLN A 91 -1.64 -10.77 2.03
N ALA A 92 -2.26 -9.74 1.46
CA ALA A 92 -2.34 -9.60 0.01
C ALA A 92 -0.95 -9.45 -0.65
N GLN A 93 0.01 -8.81 0.02
CA GLN A 93 1.39 -8.71 -0.44
C GLN A 93 2.13 -10.05 -0.38
N LEU A 94 1.92 -10.84 0.68
CA LEU A 94 2.46 -12.19 0.80
C LEU A 94 1.94 -13.08 -0.33
N HIS A 95 0.63 -13.04 -0.62
CA HIS A 95 0.05 -13.77 -1.75
C HIS A 95 0.67 -13.37 -3.09
N ARG A 96 0.98 -12.08 -3.30
CA ARG A 96 1.69 -11.61 -4.51
C ARG A 96 3.12 -12.16 -4.61
N TRP A 97 3.74 -12.48 -3.48
CA TRP A 97 5.04 -13.16 -3.44
C TRP A 97 4.92 -14.69 -3.53
N GLY A 98 3.73 -15.24 -3.76
CA GLY A 98 3.48 -16.68 -3.80
C GLY A 98 3.40 -17.32 -2.41
N VAL A 99 3.29 -16.51 -1.35
CA VAL A 99 3.29 -16.98 0.05
C VAL A 99 1.87 -16.99 0.59
N THR A 100 1.33 -18.19 0.79
CA THR A 100 0.00 -18.37 1.39
C THR A 100 0.09 -18.28 2.90
N ALA A 101 -0.69 -17.38 3.49
CA ALA A 101 -0.83 -17.22 4.93
C ALA A 101 -2.27 -16.83 5.31
N GLY A 102 -2.79 -17.42 6.39
CA GLY A 102 -4.11 -17.06 6.92
C GLY A 102 -4.12 -15.65 7.49
N LEU A 103 -5.22 -14.92 7.31
CA LEU A 103 -5.35 -13.52 7.74
C LEU A 103 -5.10 -13.34 9.25
N GLU A 104 -5.65 -14.23 10.08
CA GLU A 104 -5.49 -14.18 11.53
C GLU A 104 -4.06 -14.52 11.98
N LEU A 105 -3.37 -15.40 11.24
CA LEU A 105 -1.97 -15.69 11.49
C LEU A 105 -1.11 -14.45 11.23
N VAL A 106 -1.32 -13.77 10.10
CA VAL A 106 -0.63 -12.51 9.77
C VAL A 106 -0.91 -11.45 10.84
N ARG A 107 -2.17 -11.29 11.25
CA ARG A 107 -2.56 -10.35 12.32
C ARG A 107 -1.82 -10.64 13.63
N ARG A 108 -1.75 -11.91 14.04
CA ARG A 108 -1.06 -12.32 15.27
C ARG A 108 0.43 -12.06 15.19
N LEU A 109 1.08 -12.47 14.10
CA LEU A 109 2.52 -12.25 13.89
C LEU A 109 2.87 -10.77 13.86
N MET A 110 2.05 -9.92 13.22
CA MET A 110 2.27 -8.47 13.29
C MET A 110 2.23 -7.92 14.71
N ARG A 111 1.32 -8.43 15.57
CA ARG A 111 1.25 -8.02 16.98
C ARG A 111 2.46 -8.52 17.78
N GLU A 112 2.92 -9.74 17.53
CA GLU A 112 4.14 -10.30 18.14
C GLU A 112 5.39 -9.47 17.79
N LEU A 113 5.45 -8.95 16.56
CA LEU A 113 6.53 -8.08 16.06
C LEU A 113 6.36 -6.60 16.45
N GLY A 114 5.27 -6.22 17.13
CA GLY A 114 4.99 -4.81 17.46
C GLY A 114 4.72 -3.91 16.25
N LEU A 115 4.31 -4.48 15.10
CA LEU A 115 4.06 -3.74 13.86
C LEU A 115 2.67 -3.11 13.87
N GLU A 116 2.62 -1.82 14.15
CA GLU A 116 1.38 -1.04 14.13
C GLU A 116 1.30 -0.15 12.89
N PRO A 117 0.29 -0.35 12.01
CA PRO A 117 0.15 0.47 10.81
C PRO A 117 -0.23 1.89 11.20
N CYS A 118 0.55 2.87 10.73
CA CYS A 118 0.25 4.28 10.91
C CYS A 118 -0.93 4.68 10.00
N GLN A 119 -2.15 4.64 10.54
CA GLN A 119 -3.35 5.18 9.90
C GLN A 119 -3.77 6.50 10.57
N PRO A 120 -3.80 7.62 9.83
CA PRO A 120 -4.45 8.84 10.28
C PRO A 120 -5.91 8.57 10.65
N ARG A 121 -6.38 9.16 11.75
CA ARG A 121 -7.79 9.09 12.13
C ARG A 121 -8.66 9.67 11.00
N PRO A 122 -9.76 9.01 10.60
CA PRO A 122 -10.64 9.54 9.58
C PRO A 122 -11.18 10.90 10.04
N LYS A 123 -10.83 11.97 9.33
CA LYS A 123 -11.48 13.28 9.49
C LYS A 123 -12.79 13.24 8.72
N ARG A 124 -13.91 13.43 9.43
CA ARG A 124 -15.21 13.66 8.80
C ARG A 124 -15.22 15.10 8.27
N PHE A 125 -15.38 15.26 6.96
CA PHE A 125 -15.61 16.58 6.36
C PHE A 125 -17.10 16.91 6.36
N SER A 126 -17.43 18.16 6.64
CA SER A 126 -18.78 18.72 6.57
C SER A 126 -19.18 18.93 5.10
N LEU A 127 -20.38 18.49 4.72
CA LEU A 127 -20.91 18.64 3.37
C LEU A 127 -21.07 20.13 3.00
N THR A 128 -20.47 20.57 1.90
CA THR A 128 -20.79 21.87 1.28
C THR A 128 -21.93 21.68 0.28
N GLN A 129 -23.01 22.45 0.46
CA GLN A 129 -24.11 22.55 -0.50
C GLN A 129 -23.64 23.38 -1.70
N ALA A 130 -23.63 22.77 -2.89
CA ALA A 130 -23.62 23.51 -4.15
C ALA A 130 -24.96 23.27 -4.85
N ALA A 131 -25.69 24.35 -5.13
CA ALA A 131 -26.89 24.32 -5.94
C ALA A 131 -26.49 24.31 -7.43
N ALA A 132 -26.91 23.29 -8.18
CA ALA A 132 -27.05 23.35 -9.64
C ALA A 132 -27.68 22.07 -10.23
N GLY A 133 -28.49 22.27 -11.29
CA GLY A 133 -28.61 21.45 -12.51
C GLY A 133 -28.92 19.93 -12.43
N GLN A 134 -29.88 19.49 -13.26
CA GLN A 134 -30.21 18.07 -13.51
C GLN A 134 -29.09 17.36 -14.29
N VAL A 135 -28.02 16.91 -13.62
CA VAL A 135 -27.11 15.87 -14.13
C VAL A 135 -27.54 14.52 -13.57
N PRO A 136 -27.71 13.48 -14.40
CA PRO A 136 -28.15 12.15 -13.95
C PRO A 136 -27.05 11.40 -13.20
N ASP A 137 -27.46 10.61 -12.20
CA ASP A 137 -26.61 9.61 -11.57
C ASP A 137 -26.74 8.30 -12.36
N LEU A 138 -25.68 7.94 -13.09
CA LEU A 138 -25.57 6.77 -13.95
C LEU A 138 -24.77 5.65 -13.27
N VAL A 139 -24.12 5.93 -12.14
CA VAL A 139 -23.27 4.99 -11.42
C VAL A 139 -24.05 4.34 -10.28
N GLY A 140 -24.91 5.08 -9.59
CA GLY A 140 -25.76 4.52 -8.54
C GLY A 140 -24.97 3.81 -7.44
N ARG A 141 -23.74 4.27 -7.17
CA ARG A 141 -22.74 3.68 -6.25
C ARG A 141 -22.17 2.31 -6.64
N ASP A 142 -22.49 1.81 -7.82
CA ASP A 142 -21.78 0.68 -8.37
C ASP A 142 -20.51 1.14 -9.09
N PHE A 143 -19.39 1.08 -8.39
CA PHE A 143 -18.07 1.40 -8.96
C PHE A 143 -17.38 0.17 -9.57
N THR A 144 -18.13 -0.79 -10.12
CA THR A 144 -17.60 -1.92 -10.89
C THR A 144 -17.84 -1.73 -12.38
N ALA A 145 -17.03 -2.38 -13.21
CA ALA A 145 -17.17 -2.40 -14.67
C ALA A 145 -16.60 -3.72 -15.19
N ASP A 146 -17.15 -4.19 -16.31
CA ASP A 146 -16.78 -5.48 -16.91
C ASP A 146 -15.49 -5.36 -17.72
N ALA A 147 -15.24 -4.19 -18.31
CA ALA A 147 -13.99 -3.90 -19.02
C ALA A 147 -13.35 -2.56 -18.59
N PRO A 148 -12.01 -2.44 -18.71
CA PRO A 148 -11.32 -1.17 -18.57
C PRO A 148 -11.83 -0.13 -19.58
N GLY A 149 -11.95 1.12 -19.15
CA GLY A 149 -12.34 2.25 -19.98
C GLY A 149 -13.84 2.48 -20.10
N GLU A 150 -14.70 1.70 -19.42
CA GLU A 150 -16.16 1.81 -19.50
C GLU A 150 -16.78 2.73 -18.44
N LYS A 151 -16.24 2.72 -17.22
CA LYS A 151 -16.73 3.51 -16.09
C LYS A 151 -15.55 4.13 -15.36
N LEU A 152 -15.52 5.44 -15.33
CA LEU A 152 -14.44 6.25 -14.79
C LEU A 152 -14.97 7.11 -13.65
N VAL A 153 -14.11 7.34 -12.66
CA VAL A 153 -14.39 8.22 -11.53
C VAL A 153 -13.31 9.28 -11.47
N GLY A 154 -13.69 10.55 -11.24
CA GLY A 154 -12.73 11.64 -11.10
C GLY A 154 -13.05 12.57 -9.95
N ASP A 155 -12.00 13.09 -9.34
CA ASP A 155 -12.09 14.07 -8.26
C ASP A 155 -10.80 14.92 -8.17
N ILE A 156 -10.86 16.01 -7.40
CA ILE A 156 -9.73 16.89 -7.11
C ILE A 156 -9.41 16.86 -5.62
N THR A 157 -8.13 16.75 -5.29
CA THR A 157 -7.62 17.08 -3.95
C THR A 157 -6.61 18.23 -4.01
N TYR A 158 -6.41 18.88 -2.87
CA TYR A 158 -5.33 19.85 -2.65
C TYR A 158 -4.22 19.26 -1.76
N ILE A 159 -3.00 19.76 -1.94
CA ILE A 159 -1.76 19.29 -1.31
C ILE A 159 -0.95 20.52 -0.88
N ALA A 160 -0.55 20.56 0.39
CA ALA A 160 0.18 21.69 0.96
C ALA A 160 1.65 21.65 0.50
N THR A 161 2.18 22.81 0.13
CA THR A 161 3.61 23.00 -0.15
C THR A 161 4.07 24.35 0.42
N GLY A 162 5.39 24.56 0.53
CA GLY A 162 5.99 25.83 0.96
C GLY A 162 5.68 27.02 0.02
N GLU A 163 5.30 26.76 -1.23
CA GLU A 163 4.92 27.80 -2.21
C GLU A 163 3.39 28.03 -2.25
N GLY A 164 2.63 27.37 -1.37
CA GLY A 164 1.17 27.38 -1.33
C GLY A 164 0.56 26.04 -1.77
N TRP A 165 -0.73 26.05 -2.11
CA TRP A 165 -1.44 24.83 -2.49
C TRP A 165 -1.08 24.36 -3.91
N MET A 166 -1.00 23.05 -4.07
CA MET A 166 -1.03 22.36 -5.36
C MET A 166 -2.29 21.51 -5.44
N TYR A 167 -2.95 21.51 -6.59
CA TYR A 167 -4.16 20.74 -6.84
C TYR A 167 -3.84 19.55 -7.74
N LEU A 168 -4.41 18.39 -7.40
CA LEU A 168 -4.29 17.14 -8.12
C LEU A 168 -5.69 16.71 -8.57
N ALA A 169 -5.90 16.61 -9.88
CA ALA A 169 -7.08 15.97 -10.47
C ALA A 169 -6.73 14.56 -10.93
N THR A 170 -7.61 13.59 -10.67
CA THR A 170 -7.42 12.19 -11.07
C THR A 170 -8.60 11.65 -11.89
N VAL A 171 -8.31 10.60 -12.66
CA VAL A 171 -9.25 9.76 -13.38
C VAL A 171 -8.91 8.32 -13.07
N ILE A 172 -9.81 7.64 -12.37
CA ILE A 172 -9.67 6.28 -11.88
C ILE A 172 -10.60 5.37 -12.68
N ASP A 173 -10.08 4.25 -13.14
CA ASP A 173 -10.85 3.24 -13.85
C ASP A 173 -11.57 2.30 -12.87
N CYS A 174 -12.87 2.10 -13.04
CA CYS A 174 -13.67 1.28 -12.12
C CYS A 174 -13.39 -0.22 -12.25
N CYS A 175 -12.88 -0.71 -13.38
CA CYS A 175 -12.54 -2.11 -13.59
C CYS A 175 -11.17 -2.44 -12.99
N THR A 176 -10.13 -1.72 -13.42
CA THR A 176 -8.75 -1.97 -12.99
C THR A 176 -8.43 -1.37 -11.63
N LYS A 177 -9.11 -0.28 -11.25
CA LYS A 177 -8.85 0.52 -10.03
C LYS A 177 -7.55 1.32 -10.12
N GLU A 178 -6.98 1.43 -11.31
CA GLU A 178 -5.81 2.27 -11.57
C GLU A 178 -6.21 3.73 -11.73
N VAL A 179 -5.32 4.63 -11.30
CA VAL A 179 -5.34 6.01 -11.77
C VAL A 179 -4.80 5.99 -13.20
N ILE A 180 -5.71 6.02 -14.19
CA ILE A 180 -5.36 5.97 -15.61
C ILE A 180 -5.00 7.35 -16.18
N GLY A 181 -5.39 8.43 -15.51
CA GLY A 181 -5.00 9.79 -15.86
C GLY A 181 -5.00 10.71 -14.65
N TYR A 182 -4.07 11.65 -14.62
CA TYR A 182 -4.02 12.69 -13.59
C TYR A 182 -3.35 13.95 -14.12
N SER A 183 -3.57 15.07 -13.44
CA SER A 183 -2.89 16.34 -13.72
C SER A 183 -2.67 17.09 -12.41
N MET A 184 -1.64 17.93 -12.37
CA MET A 184 -1.30 18.76 -11.20
C MET A 184 -1.09 20.21 -11.62
N ASP A 185 -1.67 21.15 -10.88
CA ASP A 185 -1.56 22.58 -11.14
C ASP A 185 -1.60 23.41 -9.85
N ASP A 186 -1.33 24.71 -9.93
CA ASP A 186 -1.44 25.64 -8.79
C ASP A 186 -2.85 26.18 -8.57
N HIS A 187 -3.80 25.80 -9.44
CA HIS A 187 -5.21 26.18 -9.37
C HIS A 187 -6.16 24.99 -9.63
N TYR A 188 -7.40 25.09 -9.17
CA TYR A 188 -8.42 24.03 -9.28
C TYR A 188 -9.38 24.19 -10.48
N LYS A 189 -9.06 25.07 -11.45
CA LYS A 189 -9.91 25.40 -12.61
C LYS A 189 -10.10 24.23 -13.58
N THR A 190 -11.15 24.27 -14.40
CA THR A 190 -11.50 23.26 -15.42
C THR A 190 -10.34 22.74 -16.27
N PRO A 191 -9.37 23.56 -16.74
CA PRO A 191 -8.23 23.06 -17.52
C PRO A 191 -7.42 21.96 -16.83
N LEU A 192 -7.36 21.96 -15.49
CA LEU A 192 -6.70 20.92 -14.71
C LEU A 192 -7.37 19.55 -14.94
N ILE A 193 -8.70 19.51 -14.82
CA ILE A 193 -9.49 18.28 -14.96
C ILE A 193 -9.49 17.82 -16.44
N SER A 194 -9.63 18.76 -17.37
CA SER A 194 -9.58 18.47 -18.80
C SER A 194 -8.24 17.86 -19.22
N ARG A 195 -7.13 18.29 -18.60
CA ARG A 195 -5.80 17.70 -18.82
C ARG A 195 -5.72 16.28 -18.25
N ALA A 196 -6.33 16.02 -17.09
CA ALA A 196 -6.39 14.68 -16.50
C ALA A 196 -7.17 13.68 -17.39
N ILE A 197 -8.33 14.09 -17.94
CA ILE A 197 -9.11 13.27 -18.89
C ILE A 197 -8.32 13.01 -20.17
N ARG A 198 -7.65 14.02 -20.72
CA ARG A 198 -6.78 13.85 -21.90
C ARG A 198 -5.65 12.86 -21.63
N ASN A 199 -5.07 12.90 -20.43
CA ASN A 199 -4.05 11.94 -20.01
C ASN A 199 -4.63 10.52 -19.90
N ALA A 200 -5.85 10.37 -19.36
CA ALA A 200 -6.55 9.08 -19.30
C ALA A 200 -6.79 8.49 -20.70
N ALA A 201 -7.37 9.28 -21.61
CA ALA A 201 -7.65 8.86 -22.99
C ALA A 201 -6.38 8.50 -23.78
N ARG A 202 -5.22 9.07 -23.42
CA ARG A 202 -3.92 8.68 -23.98
C ARG A 202 -3.38 7.38 -23.41
N ASN A 203 -3.68 7.09 -22.15
CA ASN A 203 -3.10 5.98 -21.41
C ASN A 203 -3.96 4.71 -21.52
N THR A 204 -5.25 4.84 -21.82
CA THR A 204 -6.22 3.75 -21.88
C THR A 204 -7.26 4.05 -22.96
N SER A 205 -7.64 3.02 -23.72
CA SER A 205 -8.73 3.11 -24.69
C SER A 205 -10.05 3.26 -23.93
N LEU A 206 -10.73 4.40 -24.11
CA LEU A 206 -12.03 4.65 -23.49
C LEU A 206 -13.13 4.14 -24.40
N SER A 207 -14.10 3.43 -23.83
CA SER A 207 -15.25 2.92 -24.59
C SER A 207 -16.15 4.08 -25.06
N ALA A 208 -16.73 3.94 -26.23
CA ALA A 208 -17.72 4.90 -26.70
C ALA A 208 -18.92 4.90 -25.74
N GLY A 209 -19.32 6.09 -25.27
CA GLY A 209 -20.39 6.23 -24.28
C GLY A 209 -19.97 5.85 -22.86
N ALA A 210 -18.67 5.69 -22.57
CA ALA A 210 -18.17 5.42 -21.24
C ALA A 210 -18.61 6.50 -20.24
N ILE A 211 -18.87 6.09 -19.01
CA ILE A 211 -19.38 6.98 -17.96
C ILE A 211 -18.20 7.66 -17.27
N PHE A 212 -18.26 8.99 -17.12
CA PHE A 212 -17.39 9.72 -16.22
C PHE A 212 -18.20 10.25 -15.04
N HIS A 213 -17.93 9.72 -13.86
CA HIS A 213 -18.60 10.10 -12.62
C HIS A 213 -17.73 11.02 -11.77
N SER A 214 -18.32 12.10 -11.28
CA SER A 214 -17.67 13.03 -10.35
C SER A 214 -18.67 13.68 -9.43
N ASP A 215 -18.18 14.22 -8.32
CA ASP A 215 -18.99 15.07 -7.43
C ASP A 215 -19.48 16.34 -8.13
N ARG A 216 -20.50 16.97 -7.53
CA ARG A 216 -21.18 18.17 -8.06
C ARG A 216 -20.37 19.47 -7.89
N GLY A 217 -19.05 19.41 -7.92
CA GLY A 217 -18.19 20.59 -7.88
C GLY A 217 -18.45 21.52 -9.08
N SER A 218 -18.37 22.83 -8.88
CA SER A 218 -18.65 23.84 -9.93
C SER A 218 -17.84 23.60 -11.21
N ASN A 219 -16.58 23.17 -11.09
CA ASN A 219 -15.74 22.83 -12.25
C ASN A 219 -16.29 21.62 -13.03
N TYR A 220 -16.74 20.60 -12.30
CA TYR A 220 -17.34 19.39 -12.86
C TYR A 220 -18.71 19.62 -13.46
N MET A 221 -19.36 20.76 -13.20
CA MET A 221 -20.64 21.18 -13.78
C MET A 221 -20.49 22.20 -14.93
N SER A 222 -19.29 22.72 -15.19
CA SER A 222 -19.05 23.73 -16.22
C SER A 222 -19.35 23.25 -17.65
N ALA A 223 -19.71 24.17 -18.55
CA ALA A 223 -19.93 23.87 -19.97
C ALA A 223 -18.65 23.42 -20.68
N GLU A 224 -17.50 24.00 -20.30
CA GLU A 224 -16.18 23.62 -20.84
C GLU A 224 -15.83 22.17 -20.52
N PHE A 225 -16.17 21.71 -19.30
CA PHE A 225 -16.00 20.31 -18.93
C PHE A 225 -16.90 19.39 -19.75
N GLY A 226 -18.17 19.77 -19.96
CA GLY A 226 -19.10 19.03 -20.83
C GLY A 226 -18.53 18.83 -22.24
N LYS A 227 -18.09 19.91 -22.88
CA LYS A 227 -17.42 19.87 -24.20
C LYS A 227 -16.18 18.97 -24.22
N THR A 228 -15.48 18.85 -23.09
CA THR A 228 -14.31 17.98 -22.97
C THR A 228 -14.73 16.52 -22.94
N LEU A 229 -15.77 16.17 -22.18
CA LEU A 229 -16.34 14.82 -22.17
C LEU A 229 -16.89 14.42 -23.54
N ASP A 230 -17.65 15.31 -24.19
CA ASP A 230 -18.24 15.06 -25.51
C ASP A 230 -17.16 14.73 -26.56
N ARG A 231 -16.03 15.44 -26.52
CA ARG A 231 -14.88 15.19 -27.42
C ARG A 231 -14.32 13.78 -27.31
N PHE A 232 -14.38 13.18 -26.12
CA PHE A 232 -13.91 11.82 -25.86
C PHE A 232 -15.07 10.80 -25.86
N GLY A 233 -16.28 11.21 -26.24
CA GLY A 233 -17.46 10.34 -26.27
C GLY A 233 -17.91 9.87 -24.88
N LEU A 234 -17.63 10.65 -23.83
CA LEU A 234 -17.92 10.29 -22.44
C LEU A 234 -19.27 10.86 -21.98
N ARG A 235 -20.02 10.06 -21.22
CA ARG A 235 -21.29 10.46 -20.60
C ARG A 235 -21.03 10.99 -19.20
N ARG A 236 -21.40 12.24 -18.95
CA ARG A 236 -21.30 12.88 -17.64
C ARG A 236 -22.26 12.21 -16.64
N SER A 237 -21.76 11.94 -15.44
CA SER A 237 -22.57 11.48 -14.31
C SER A 237 -22.14 12.16 -13.02
N SER A 238 -23.11 12.45 -12.14
CA SER A 238 -22.83 12.96 -10.79
C SER A 238 -23.87 12.48 -9.79
N GLY A 239 -23.41 11.96 -8.65
CA GLY A 239 -24.28 11.48 -7.57
C GLY A 239 -25.02 12.59 -6.85
N ARG A 240 -26.10 12.22 -6.14
CA ARG A 240 -27.09 13.15 -5.57
C ARG A 240 -26.45 14.12 -4.58
N THR A 241 -26.92 15.35 -4.60
CA THR A 241 -26.50 16.38 -3.64
C THR A 241 -26.73 15.90 -2.20
N GLY A 242 -25.69 15.94 -1.37
CA GLY A 242 -25.79 15.67 0.07
C GLY A 242 -25.55 14.24 0.52
N ILE A 243 -24.98 13.36 -0.33
CA ILE A 243 -24.61 12.00 0.11
C ILE A 243 -23.12 11.73 -0.15
N CYS A 244 -22.37 11.52 0.93
CA CYS A 244 -20.90 11.34 0.92
C CYS A 244 -20.40 10.04 0.29
N PHE A 245 -21.29 9.12 -0.10
CA PHE A 245 -20.86 7.82 -0.67
C PHE A 245 -20.77 7.83 -2.19
N ASP A 246 -21.13 8.93 -2.84
CA ASP A 246 -21.30 8.97 -4.28
C ASP A 246 -19.95 9.04 -5.04
N ASN A 247 -18.82 9.27 -4.33
CA ASN A 247 -17.47 9.25 -4.90
C ASN A 247 -16.45 8.42 -4.09
N ALA A 248 -16.93 7.36 -3.43
CA ALA A 248 -16.14 6.58 -2.48
C ALA A 248 -14.82 6.01 -3.05
N MET A 249 -14.73 5.76 -4.37
CA MET A 249 -13.50 5.28 -5.00
C MET A 249 -12.40 6.34 -5.02
N ALA A 250 -12.71 7.57 -5.43
CA ALA A 250 -11.73 8.66 -5.43
C ALA A 250 -11.34 9.04 -4.01
N GLU A 251 -12.31 9.08 -3.09
CA GLU A 251 -12.04 9.30 -1.66
C GLU A 251 -11.08 8.24 -1.09
N SER A 252 -11.29 6.97 -1.44
CA SER A 252 -10.40 5.87 -1.03
C SER A 252 -8.98 6.05 -1.55
N PHE A 253 -8.82 6.47 -2.81
CA PHE A 253 -7.51 6.79 -3.38
C PHE A 253 -6.85 7.97 -2.65
N PHE A 254 -7.57 9.07 -2.45
CA PHE A 254 -7.00 10.25 -1.78
C PHE A 254 -6.68 9.98 -0.30
N GLY A 255 -7.48 9.17 0.37
CA GLY A 255 -7.16 8.67 1.71
C GLY A 255 -5.85 7.89 1.71
N ALA A 256 -5.66 6.96 0.77
CA ALA A 256 -4.40 6.23 0.62
C ALA A 256 -3.22 7.17 0.31
N LEU A 257 -3.34 8.05 -0.68
CA LEU A 257 -2.30 9.02 -1.05
C LEU A 257 -1.88 9.90 0.14
N LYS A 258 -2.86 10.43 0.90
CA LYS A 258 -2.57 11.29 2.04
C LYS A 258 -1.91 10.53 3.17
N ASN A 259 -2.44 9.36 3.51
CA ASN A 259 -1.93 8.55 4.63
C ASN A 259 -0.55 7.96 4.34
N GLU A 260 -0.31 7.53 3.11
CA GLU A 260 0.92 6.84 2.72
C GLU A 260 2.03 7.79 2.30
N ARG A 261 1.70 9.01 1.84
CA ARG A 261 2.69 9.98 1.36
C ARG A 261 2.51 11.37 1.95
N VAL A 262 1.45 12.07 1.58
CA VAL A 262 1.36 13.54 1.79
C VAL A 262 1.45 13.93 3.27
N SER A 263 0.86 13.15 4.18
CA SER A 263 0.90 13.47 5.62
C SER A 263 2.27 13.20 6.27
N ARG A 264 3.22 12.62 5.55
CA ARG A 264 4.55 12.22 6.06
C ARG A 264 5.68 13.04 5.47
N VAL A 265 5.40 13.88 4.49
CA VAL A 265 6.40 14.65 3.74
C VAL A 265 6.00 16.12 3.75
N THR A 266 6.96 16.98 4.11
CA THR A 266 6.82 18.42 3.93
C THR A 266 7.42 18.81 2.59
N TYR A 267 6.57 19.21 1.63
CA TYR A 267 7.05 19.67 0.33
C TYR A 267 7.42 21.15 0.39
N LEU A 268 8.68 21.48 0.12
CA LEU A 268 9.13 22.88 0.03
C LEU A 268 8.61 23.57 -1.23
N THR A 269 8.59 22.84 -2.36
CA THR A 269 8.17 23.37 -3.66
C THR A 269 7.05 22.53 -4.28
N ARG A 270 6.25 23.13 -5.17
CA ARG A 270 5.25 22.40 -5.96
C ARG A 270 5.90 21.34 -6.84
N GLU A 271 7.08 21.61 -7.37
CA GLU A 271 7.77 20.64 -8.24
C GLU A 271 8.20 19.39 -7.48
N ALA A 272 8.71 19.53 -6.25
CA ALA A 272 9.01 18.39 -5.39
C ALA A 272 7.76 17.54 -5.11
N ALA A 273 6.62 18.20 -4.84
CA ALA A 273 5.34 17.50 -4.69
C ALA A 273 4.95 16.76 -5.98
N ARG A 274 5.00 17.43 -7.15
CA ARG A 274 4.66 16.81 -8.45
C ARG A 274 5.45 15.54 -8.73
N GLN A 275 6.76 15.56 -8.47
CA GLN A 275 7.64 14.41 -8.71
C GLN A 275 7.31 13.25 -7.78
N ASP A 276 7.15 13.52 -6.49
CA ASP A 276 6.85 12.49 -5.50
C ASP A 276 5.46 11.85 -5.73
N ILE A 277 4.45 12.67 -5.99
CA ILE A 277 3.08 12.19 -6.26
C ILE A 277 3.01 11.42 -7.57
N THR A 278 3.71 11.88 -8.62
CA THR A 278 3.84 11.12 -9.87
C THR A 278 4.46 9.75 -9.60
N ARG A 279 5.55 9.71 -8.81
CA ARG A 279 6.21 8.46 -8.46
C ARG A 279 5.29 7.54 -7.67
N TYR A 280 4.52 8.08 -6.73
CA TYR A 280 3.53 7.34 -5.97
C TYR A 280 2.45 6.75 -6.89
N ILE A 281 1.85 7.54 -7.77
CA ILE A 281 0.77 7.05 -8.64
C ILE A 281 1.29 5.93 -9.56
N GLU A 282 2.39 6.18 -10.28
CA GLU A 282 2.85 5.30 -11.36
C GLU A 282 3.59 4.04 -10.84
N PHE A 283 4.46 4.20 -9.84
CA PHE A 283 5.33 3.11 -9.40
C PHE A 283 4.85 2.43 -8.12
N TRP A 284 3.99 3.09 -7.33
CA TRP A 284 3.49 2.56 -6.08
C TRP A 284 2.03 2.12 -6.21
N TYR A 285 1.09 3.06 -6.38
CA TYR A 285 -0.35 2.78 -6.35
C TYR A 285 -0.80 1.84 -7.48
N ASN A 286 -0.53 2.19 -8.74
CA ASN A 286 -0.96 1.39 -9.91
C ASN A 286 -0.25 0.02 -9.97
N ARG A 287 0.98 -0.09 -9.46
CA ARG A 287 1.75 -1.34 -9.48
C ARG A 287 1.44 -2.30 -8.32
N LYS A 288 1.11 -1.81 -7.12
CA LYS A 288 1.12 -2.63 -5.91
C LYS A 288 -0.23 -3.03 -5.33
N THR A 289 -1.34 -2.35 -5.64
CA THR A 289 -2.52 -2.41 -4.76
C THR A 289 -3.78 -2.98 -5.41
N PRO A 290 -4.13 -4.27 -5.24
CA PRO A 290 -5.52 -4.69 -5.35
C PRO A 290 -6.38 -3.95 -4.31
N PRO A 291 -7.62 -3.54 -4.62
CA PRO A 291 -8.57 -3.18 -3.59
C PRO A 291 -8.77 -4.35 -2.62
N LEU A 292 -9.21 -4.01 -1.41
CA LEU A 292 -9.72 -5.00 -0.46
C LEU A 292 -10.75 -5.90 -1.16
N GLY A 293 -10.51 -7.21 -1.23
CA GLY A 293 -11.47 -8.20 -1.72
C GLY A 293 -11.29 -8.75 -3.14
N SER A 294 -10.25 -8.36 -3.89
CA SER A 294 -10.00 -8.95 -5.22
C SER A 294 -8.51 -9.22 -5.42
N GLY A 295 -8.09 -10.49 -5.36
CA GLY A 295 -6.70 -10.93 -5.17
C GLY A 295 -5.67 -10.62 -6.29
N LEU A 296 -5.91 -9.65 -7.19
CA LEU A 296 -5.00 -9.32 -8.29
C LEU A 296 -4.66 -7.81 -8.34
N PRO A 297 -3.38 -7.42 -8.52
CA PRO A 297 -3.00 -6.02 -8.64
C PRO A 297 -3.66 -5.38 -9.88
N PRO A 298 -3.96 -4.08 -9.85
CA PRO A 298 -4.60 -3.33 -10.94
C PRO A 298 -3.92 -3.53 -12.29
N SER A 299 -2.59 -3.46 -12.30
CA SER A 299 -1.75 -3.68 -13.49
C SER A 299 -1.84 -5.08 -14.10
N ALA A 300 -2.24 -6.10 -13.33
CA ALA A 300 -2.45 -7.46 -13.85
C ALA A 300 -3.84 -7.66 -14.49
N ARG A 301 -4.73 -6.65 -14.44
CA ARG A 301 -6.07 -6.69 -15.06
C ARG A 301 -6.12 -5.98 -16.41
N SER A 302 -5.04 -5.33 -16.82
CA SER A 302 -4.88 -4.70 -18.13
C SER A 302 -4.01 -5.60 -19.02
N PRO A 303 -4.54 -6.19 -20.12
CA PRO A 303 -3.77 -7.04 -21.02
C PRO A 303 -2.59 -6.35 -21.71
N ARG A 304 -2.53 -5.00 -21.71
CA ARG A 304 -1.66 -4.24 -22.64
C ARG A 304 -0.34 -3.71 -22.05
N ARG A 305 -0.16 -3.63 -20.72
CA ARG A 305 0.98 -2.90 -20.13
C ARG A 305 2.26 -3.70 -19.89
N VAL A 306 2.28 -5.02 -20.11
CA VAL A 306 3.49 -5.85 -19.91
C VAL A 306 4.60 -5.54 -20.93
N ARG A 307 4.29 -4.95 -22.10
CA ARG A 307 5.29 -4.73 -23.18
C ARG A 307 5.78 -3.30 -23.39
N GLU A 308 5.03 -2.25 -23.02
CA GLU A 308 5.39 -0.87 -23.43
C GLU A 308 6.27 -0.08 -22.43
N VAL A 309 6.21 -0.38 -21.13
CA VAL A 309 6.99 0.38 -20.12
C VAL A 309 8.48 0.00 -20.14
N ALA A 310 8.81 -1.23 -20.54
CA ALA A 310 10.20 -1.68 -20.70
C ALA A 310 10.93 -0.92 -21.83
N ASN A 311 10.24 -0.60 -22.93
CA ASN A 311 10.85 0.04 -24.09
C ASN A 311 11.03 1.55 -23.96
N ARG A 312 10.31 2.21 -23.04
CA ARG A 312 10.47 3.66 -22.80
C ARG A 312 11.65 3.99 -21.88
N CYS A 313 12.10 3.03 -21.05
CA CYS A 313 13.20 3.24 -20.11
C CYS A 313 14.60 3.05 -20.73
N VAL A 314 14.73 2.30 -21.83
CA VAL A 314 16.03 2.08 -22.52
C VAL A 314 16.43 3.29 -23.38
N LYS A 315 15.46 3.99 -23.99
CA LYS A 315 15.76 5.12 -24.90
C LYS A 315 16.22 6.40 -24.21
N THR A 316 15.89 6.60 -22.93
CA THR A 316 16.31 7.80 -22.17
C THR A 316 17.72 7.66 -21.59
N THR A 317 18.18 6.43 -21.31
CA THR A 317 19.52 6.17 -20.77
C THR A 317 20.60 6.19 -21.85
N VAL A 318 20.31 5.75 -23.08
CA VAL A 318 21.30 5.75 -24.18
C VAL A 318 21.62 7.17 -24.69
N ARG A 319 20.70 8.14 -24.57
CA ARG A 319 20.97 9.54 -24.97
C ARG A 319 21.82 10.35 -23.98
N ARG A 320 22.06 9.87 -22.76
CA ARG A 320 22.94 10.53 -21.78
C ARG A 320 24.37 9.98 -21.76
N LEU A 321 24.66 8.92 -22.52
CA LEU A 321 26.00 8.31 -22.59
C LEU A 321 26.74 8.54 -23.91
N SER A 322 26.12 9.21 -24.90
CA SER A 322 26.73 9.52 -26.20
C SER A 322 27.17 10.99 -26.35
N GLY A 323 27.48 11.66 -25.24
CA GLY A 323 28.11 12.99 -25.26
C GLY A 323 29.59 12.87 -25.56
N ASN A 324 29.95 12.89 -26.85
CA ASN A 324 31.35 12.91 -27.30
C ASN A 324 32.04 14.17 -26.78
N PHE A 325 32.91 13.98 -25.79
CA PHE A 325 34.02 14.86 -25.46
C PHE A 325 34.90 14.99 -26.71
N VAL A 326 35.03 16.20 -27.24
CA VAL A 326 36.02 16.54 -28.26
C VAL A 326 37.24 17.11 -27.53
N ALA A 327 38.38 16.44 -27.66
CA ALA A 327 39.70 17.01 -27.43
C ALA A 327 40.67 16.48 -28.50
N PRO A 328 41.68 17.27 -28.90
CA PRO A 328 42.24 17.25 -30.25
C PRO A 328 43.46 16.34 -30.37
N GLN A 329 43.62 15.66 -31.51
CA GLN A 329 44.87 14.99 -31.85
C GLN A 329 45.17 15.07 -33.36
N VAL A 330 46.03 16.05 -33.67
CA VAL A 330 47.25 15.97 -34.49
C VAL A 330 47.20 15.05 -35.72
N CYS A 331 47.20 15.69 -36.89
CA CYS A 331 47.49 15.10 -38.21
C CYS A 331 48.89 14.48 -38.26
N LEU A 332 48.97 13.21 -38.66
CA LEU A 332 50.09 12.62 -39.38
C LEU A 332 49.52 11.53 -40.29
N GLN A 333 49.50 11.78 -41.61
CA GLN A 333 49.36 10.74 -42.64
C GLN A 333 50.67 10.67 -43.43
N PRO A 334 51.15 9.46 -43.78
CA PRO A 334 52.26 9.30 -44.71
C PRO A 334 51.78 9.13 -46.16
N ARG A 335 52.57 9.73 -47.05
CA ARG A 335 52.60 9.69 -48.53
C ARG A 335 51.77 10.75 -49.26
#